data_AF-A0AAE3T668-F1
#
_entry.id   AF-A0AAE3T668-F1
#
_cell.length_a   1.000
_cell.length_b   1.000
_cell.length_c   1.000
_cell.angle_alpha   90.00
_cell.angle_beta   90.00
_cell.angle_gamma   90.00
#
_symmetry.space_group_name_H-M   'P 1'
#
loop_
_entity.id
_entity.type
_entity.pdbx_description
1 polymer ?
#
loop_
_entity_poly.entity_id
_entity_poly.type
_entity_poly.pdbx_seq_one_letter_code
_entity_poly.pdbx_strand_id
1 'polypeptide(L)'
;MSTQLQGTAQRQVSPKPTPMFSSASQTTRQSDKALRVLRVKQLVERTNLSRATLYVLMSSDPTFPPKIKLTARSVGFLESDVDAWITSRAAC
;
A
#
# COMPACT_ATOMS: atom_id res chain seq x y z
N MET A 1 -49.25 -31.98 -52.23
CA MET A 1 -49.52 -32.55 -50.89
C MET A 1 -48.36 -33.48 -50.56
N SER A 2 -47.49 -33.11 -49.62
CA SER A 2 -46.65 -34.01 -48.80
C SER A 2 -45.62 -33.20 -48.01
N THR A 3 -45.71 -33.36 -46.69
CA THR A 3 -44.88 -32.79 -45.64
C THR A 3 -43.47 -33.38 -45.66
N GLN A 4 -42.43 -32.54 -45.49
CA GLN A 4 -41.16 -33.04 -44.96
C GLN A 4 -40.65 -32.14 -43.84
N LEU A 5 -40.28 -32.84 -42.76
CA LEU A 5 -39.80 -32.38 -41.47
C LEU A 5 -38.37 -31.83 -41.58
N GLN A 6 -38.12 -30.74 -40.87
CA GLN A 6 -36.83 -30.31 -40.31
C GLN A 6 -37.23 -29.34 -39.19
N GLY A 7 -36.94 -29.59 -37.92
CA GLY A 7 -35.65 -29.95 -37.37
C GLY A 7 -35.34 -28.85 -36.36
N THR A 8 -35.52 -29.15 -35.08
CA THR A 8 -35.37 -28.22 -33.95
C THR A 8 -33.93 -27.73 -33.83
N ALA A 9 -33.65 -26.51 -34.30
CA ALA A 9 -32.40 -25.81 -34.00
C ALA A 9 -32.60 -24.97 -32.75
N GLN A 10 -32.21 -25.53 -31.59
CA GLN A 10 -31.89 -24.71 -30.43
C GLN A 10 -30.71 -23.80 -30.80
N ARG A 11 -30.86 -22.49 -30.62
CA ARG A 11 -29.71 -21.62 -30.48
C ARG A 11 -29.94 -20.62 -29.36
N GLN A 12 -29.52 -21.07 -28.18
CA GLN A 12 -28.64 -20.34 -27.27
C GLN A 12 -28.97 -18.86 -27.11
N VAL A 13 -29.80 -18.57 -26.12
CA VAL A 13 -29.76 -17.34 -25.35
C VAL A 13 -28.36 -17.18 -24.75
N SER A 14 -27.50 -16.43 -25.42
CA SER A 14 -26.33 -15.83 -24.78
C SER A 14 -26.78 -14.52 -24.13
N PRO A 15 -26.98 -14.45 -22.81
CA PRO A 15 -26.93 -13.16 -22.15
C PRO A 15 -25.51 -12.62 -22.35
N LYS A 16 -25.43 -11.46 -23.00
CA LYS A 16 -24.24 -10.62 -23.11
C LYS A 16 -23.46 -10.66 -21.79
N PRO A 17 -22.13 -10.85 -21.79
CA PRO A 17 -21.36 -10.77 -20.57
C PRO A 17 -21.52 -9.35 -20.02
N THR A 18 -22.30 -9.23 -18.96
CA THR A 18 -22.14 -8.15 -17.99
C THR A 18 -20.65 -8.10 -17.67
N PRO A 19 -19.99 -6.93 -17.64
CA PRO A 19 -18.72 -6.85 -16.96
C PRO A 19 -19.02 -7.20 -15.50
N MET A 20 -18.84 -8.47 -15.15
CA MET A 20 -18.57 -8.85 -13.79
C MET A 20 -17.26 -8.15 -13.46
N PHE A 21 -17.33 -6.95 -12.90
CA PHE A 21 -16.24 -6.47 -12.04
C PHE A 21 -16.32 -7.24 -10.73
N SER A 22 -16.27 -8.57 -10.86
CA SER A 22 -16.11 -9.50 -9.77
C SER A 22 -14.64 -9.80 -9.66
N SER A 23 -14.22 -9.91 -8.41
CA SER A 23 -12.86 -10.22 -7.98
C SER A 23 -11.96 -8.99 -7.91
N ALA A 24 -12.02 -8.22 -6.82
CA ALA A 24 -11.48 -8.65 -5.52
C ALA A 24 -10.08 -9.27 -5.67
N SER A 25 -9.15 -8.43 -6.12
CA SER A 25 -7.73 -8.62 -5.79
C SER A 25 -7.13 -7.24 -5.64
N GLN A 26 -7.36 -6.64 -4.47
CA GLN A 26 -6.45 -5.63 -3.92
C GLN A 26 -5.09 -6.31 -3.70
N THR A 27 -4.37 -6.55 -4.78
CA THR A 27 -2.97 -6.97 -4.80
C THR A 27 -2.13 -5.78 -5.23
N THR A 28 -2.44 -4.58 -4.72
CA THR A 28 -1.43 -3.53 -4.61
C THR A 28 -0.60 -3.80 -3.36
N ARG A 29 0.22 -4.85 -3.48
CA ARG A 29 1.58 -4.98 -2.94
C ARG A 29 1.84 -4.23 -1.62
N GLN A 30 1.73 -4.95 -0.51
CA GLN A 30 2.36 -4.58 0.78
C GLN A 30 3.83 -4.14 0.62
N SER A 31 4.49 -4.59 -0.45
CA SER A 31 5.87 -4.28 -0.84
C SER A 31 6.15 -2.80 -1.16
N ASP A 32 5.14 -1.98 -1.47
CA ASP A 32 5.37 -0.57 -1.85
C ASP A 32 5.77 0.30 -0.66
N LYS A 33 5.20 0.04 0.53
CA LYS A 33 5.56 0.77 1.75
C LYS A 33 7.03 0.59 2.16
N ALA A 34 7.60 -0.58 1.88
CA ALA A 34 8.97 -0.93 2.25
C ALA A 34 10.04 -0.07 1.58
N LEU A 35 9.76 0.53 0.43
CA LEU A 35 10.72 1.35 -0.32
C LEU A 35 10.40 2.85 -0.24
N ARG A 36 9.32 3.22 0.45
CA ARG A 36 8.89 4.60 0.53
C ARG A 36 9.71 5.36 1.55
N VAL A 37 10.34 6.45 1.11
CA VAL A 37 11.16 7.31 1.96
C VAL A 37 10.37 8.55 2.40
N LEU A 38 10.22 8.73 3.71
CA LEU A 38 9.60 9.87 4.36
C LEU A 38 10.62 10.99 4.61
N ARG A 39 10.24 12.23 4.30
CA ARG A 39 10.99 13.43 4.74
C ARG A 39 10.64 13.77 6.17
N VAL A 40 11.45 14.60 6.83
CA VAL A 40 11.21 15.07 8.21
C VAL A 40 9.80 15.65 8.41
N LYS A 41 9.25 16.38 7.42
CA LYS A 41 7.86 16.89 7.50
C LYS A 41 6.84 15.75 7.60
N GLN A 42 6.98 14.73 6.77
CA GLN A 42 6.10 13.56 6.77
C GLN A 42 6.29 12.73 8.04
N LEU A 43 7.53 12.62 8.53
CA LEU A 43 7.83 11.95 9.79
C LEU A 43 7.11 12.60 10.97
N VAL A 44 7.14 13.93 11.07
CA VAL A 44 6.39 14.71 12.07
C VAL A 44 4.89 14.43 12.00
N GLU A 45 4.32 14.42 10.80
CA GLU A 45 2.90 14.14 10.59
C GLU A 45 2.53 12.70 11.02
N ARG A 46 3.43 11.73 10.79
CA ARG A 46 3.20 10.32 11.16
C ARG A 46 3.39 10.03 12.64
N THR A 47 4.44 10.57 13.26
CA THR A 47 4.71 10.32 14.69
C THR A 47 3.92 11.27 15.60
N ASN A 48 3.31 12.34 15.05
CA ASN A 48 2.70 13.44 15.80
C ASN A 48 3.65 14.05 16.86
N LEU A 49 4.94 14.09 16.54
CA LEU A 49 5.98 14.64 17.43
C LEU A 49 6.56 15.91 16.85
N SER A 50 6.92 16.84 17.73
CA SER A 50 7.62 18.06 17.29
C SER A 50 8.98 17.72 16.66
N ARG A 51 9.45 18.58 15.75
CA ARG A 51 10.78 18.44 15.14
C ARG A 51 11.90 18.39 16.18
N ALA A 52 11.78 19.16 17.26
CA ALA A 52 12.76 19.18 18.34
C ALA A 52 12.83 17.82 19.03
N THR A 53 11.67 17.24 19.35
CA THR A 53 11.58 15.89 19.93
C THR A 53 12.22 14.85 19.02
N LEU A 54 11.96 14.92 17.70
CA LEU A 54 12.59 14.00 16.75
C LEU A 54 14.12 14.11 16.75
N TYR A 55 14.69 15.31 16.80
CA TYR A 55 16.15 15.47 16.87
C TYR A 55 16.74 14.96 18.19
N VAL A 56 16.03 15.12 19.30
CA VAL A 56 16.42 14.54 20.60
C VAL A 56 16.38 13.02 20.51
N LEU A 57 15.28 12.42 20.02
CA LEU A 57 15.16 10.97 19.85
C LEU A 57 16.24 10.43 18.91
N MET A 58 16.55 11.12 17.81
CA MET A 58 17.64 10.74 16.90
C MET A 58 19.03 10.72 17.55
N SER A 59 19.21 11.42 18.68
CA SER A 59 20.48 11.51 19.40
C SER A 59 20.51 10.63 20.65
N SER A 60 19.37 10.47 21.31
CA SER A 60 19.23 9.77 22.59
C SER A 60 18.80 8.32 22.44
N ASP A 61 17.96 8.00 21.45
CA ASP A 61 17.35 6.68 21.29
C ASP A 61 18.01 5.89 20.16
N PRO A 62 18.70 4.76 20.47
CA PRO A 62 19.29 3.90 19.45
C PRO A 62 18.26 3.12 18.63
N THR A 63 17.02 3.00 19.14
CA THR A 63 15.92 2.30 18.46
C THR A 63 15.27 3.16 17.37
N PHE A 64 15.59 4.46 17.33
CA PHE A 64 15.00 5.37 16.34
C PHE A 64 15.46 5.02 14.92
N PRO A 65 14.57 5.08 13.90
CA PRO A 65 14.90 4.69 12.53
C PRO A 65 16.10 5.47 11.96
N PRO A 66 17.01 4.79 11.24
CA PRO A 66 18.23 5.40 10.73
C PRO A 66 17.93 6.46 9.68
N LYS A 67 18.67 7.57 9.74
CA LYS A 67 18.59 8.64 8.72
C LYS A 67 19.28 8.20 7.43
N ILE A 68 18.54 8.24 6.32
CA ILE A 68 19.03 7.95 4.98
C ILE A 68 19.37 9.28 4.30
N LYS A 69 20.63 9.48 3.95
CA LYS A 69 21.06 10.66 3.18
C LYS A 69 20.67 10.44 1.72
N LEU A 70 19.67 11.18 1.23
CA LEU A 70 19.27 11.14 -0.17
C LEU A 70 20.14 12.06 -1.03
N THR A 71 20.47 13.25 -0.51
CA THR A 71 21.36 14.23 -1.13
C THR A 71 22.19 14.96 -0.08
N ALA A 72 23.11 15.83 -0.51
CA ALA A 72 23.96 16.62 0.40
C ALA A 72 23.19 17.44 1.46
N ARG A 73 21.94 17.85 1.15
CA ARG A 73 21.10 18.66 2.04
C ARG A 73 19.81 17.96 2.49
N SER A 74 19.48 16.80 1.92
CA SER A 74 18.22 16.11 2.21
C SER A 74 18.45 14.77 2.88
N VAL A 75 17.79 14.60 4.03
CA VAL A 75 17.67 13.32 4.73
C VAL A 75 16.25 12.79 4.63
N GLY A 76 16.12 11.48 4.64
CA GLY A 76 14.85 10.76 4.66
C GLY A 76 14.92 9.54 5.58
N PHE A 77 13.77 8.92 5.81
CA PHE A 77 13.60 7.76 6.68
C PHE A 77 12.73 6.74 5.96
N LEU A 78 13.00 5.46 6.12
CA LEU A 78 12.13 4.43 5.55
C LEU A 78 10.77 4.46 6.26
N GLU A 79 9.67 4.45 5.52
CA GLU A 79 8.32 4.40 6.11
C GLU A 79 8.16 3.13 6.97
N SER A 80 8.67 1.99 6.51
CA SER A 80 8.61 0.73 7.27
C SER A 80 9.38 0.76 8.59
N ASP A 81 10.56 1.38 8.64
CA ASP A 81 11.32 1.46 9.90
C ASP A 81 10.60 2.36 10.92
N VAL A 82 9.96 3.43 10.43
CA VAL A 82 9.14 4.32 11.26
C VAL A 82 7.90 3.60 11.80
N ASP A 83 7.16 2.89 10.94
CA ASP A 83 5.99 2.09 11.33
C ASP A 83 6.38 0.99 12.35
N ALA A 84 7.52 0.31 12.14
CA ALA A 84 8.04 -0.69 13.07
C ALA A 84 8.41 -0.07 14.43
N TRP A 85 9.03 1.11 14.44
CA TRP A 85 9.35 1.83 15.68
C TRP A 85 8.10 2.27 16.45
N ILE A 86 7.09 2.80 15.75
CA ILE A 86 5.80 3.16 16.36
C ILE A 86 5.14 1.91 16.96
N THR A 87 5.11 0.82 16.20
CA THR A 87 4.52 -0.46 16.64
C THR A 87 5.27 -1.01 17.86
N SER A 88 6.59 -0.92 17.89
CA SER A 88 7.41 -1.34 19.04
C SER A 88 7.07 -0.55 20.32
N ARG A 89 6.66 0.73 20.22
CA ARG A 89 6.22 1.52 21.37
C ARG A 89 4.74 1.31 21.72
N ALA A 90 3.91 1.02 20.72
CA ALA A 90 2.47 0.78 20.91
C ALA A 90 2.16 -0.62 21.44
N ALA A 91 3.05 -1.61 21.22
CA ALA A 91 2.89 -2.98 21.68
C ALA A 91 3.24 -3.18 23.17
N CYS A 92 3.47 -2.11 23.93
CA CYS A 92 3.89 -2.14 25.33
C CYS A 92 2.84 -1.51 26.26
#